data_AF-A0A2M8BWL0-F1
#
_entry.id   AF-A0A2M8BWL0-F1
#
_cell.length_a   1.000
_cell.length_b   1.000
_cell.length_c   1.000
_cell.angle_alpha   90.00
_cell.angle_beta   90.00
_cell.angle_gamma   90.00
#
_symmetry.space_group_name_H-M   'P 1'
#
loop_
_entity.id
_entity.type
_entity.pdbx_description
1 polymer ?
#
loop_
_entity_poly.entity_id
_entity_poly.type
_entity_poly.pdbx_seq_one_letter_code
_entity_poly.pdbx_strand_id
1 'polypeptide(L)'
;MAGIDITSFEKGLDWNDYQVGTVCLLHDIGRFDQALLGSFSDIKTGFDHALMGSEMVKNHEFMEFEVVGINKKSVVESVRHHSAFSYQGDDVYAKLTRDADKLALLRTMPEILAVKVEEYSNNGVTEEALRAYKAGTMVRNEDINTKADLLLAWLGWESDFNFSKTESCFVSEGIKEWMMGEVALLGVMV
;
A
#
# COMPACT_ATOMS: atom_id res chain seq x y z
N MET A 1 -17.49 -0.32 6.50
CA MET A 1 -17.62 -1.57 5.72
C MET A 1 -16.65 -2.56 6.34
N ALA A 2 -17.11 -3.75 6.77
CA ALA A 2 -16.20 -4.83 7.16
C ALA A 2 -15.28 -5.16 5.97
N GLY A 3 -14.02 -5.51 6.22
CA GLY A 3 -12.96 -5.64 5.20
C GLY A 3 -13.41 -6.39 3.95
N ILE A 4 -13.00 -5.90 2.79
CA ILE A 4 -13.26 -6.58 1.52
C ILE A 4 -12.36 -7.80 1.43
N ASP A 5 -12.99 -8.93 1.15
CA ASP A 5 -12.30 -10.14 0.82
C ASP A 5 -11.87 -10.13 -0.65
N ILE A 6 -10.57 -9.94 -0.88
CA ILE A 6 -9.94 -10.01 -2.20
C ILE A 6 -9.86 -11.47 -2.68
N THR A 7 -9.73 -12.43 -1.75
CA THR A 7 -9.35 -13.81 -2.08
C THR A 7 -10.50 -14.59 -2.73
N SER A 8 -11.76 -14.38 -2.29
CA SER A 8 -12.94 -15.08 -2.82
C SER A 8 -13.25 -14.81 -4.30
N PHE A 9 -12.64 -13.80 -4.92
CA PHE A 9 -12.83 -13.47 -6.33
C PHE A 9 -11.78 -14.12 -7.24
N GLU A 10 -10.71 -14.67 -6.69
CA GLU A 10 -9.56 -15.22 -7.42
C GLU A 10 -9.64 -16.74 -7.52
N LYS A 11 -10.57 -17.23 -8.34
CA LYS A 11 -10.98 -18.65 -8.47
C LYS A 11 -9.88 -19.64 -8.90
N GLY A 12 -8.66 -19.17 -9.16
CA GLY A 12 -7.51 -20.00 -9.55
C GLY A 12 -6.47 -20.20 -8.45
N LEU A 13 -6.67 -19.61 -7.27
CA LEU A 13 -5.73 -19.66 -6.16
C LEU A 13 -6.32 -20.47 -5.00
N ASP A 14 -5.53 -21.39 -4.47
CA ASP A 14 -5.84 -22.15 -3.27
C ASP A 14 -5.27 -21.42 -2.06
N TRP A 15 -6.10 -20.55 -1.48
CA TRP A 15 -5.71 -19.72 -0.35
C TRP A 15 -5.73 -20.52 0.94
N ASN A 16 -4.64 -20.46 1.71
CA ASN A 16 -4.66 -20.85 3.11
C ASN A 16 -5.15 -19.65 3.94
N ASP A 17 -6.36 -19.74 4.51
CA ASP A 17 -6.96 -18.67 5.32
C ASP A 17 -6.06 -18.24 6.50
N TYR A 18 -5.32 -19.18 7.11
CA TYR A 18 -4.36 -18.85 8.16
C TYR A 18 -3.18 -18.05 7.62
N GLN A 19 -2.69 -18.38 6.42
CA GLN A 19 -1.64 -17.60 5.75
C GLN A 19 -2.13 -16.19 5.42
N VAL A 20 -3.33 -16.06 4.84
CA VAL A 20 -3.96 -14.76 4.52
C VAL A 20 -4.07 -13.90 5.79
N GLY A 21 -4.65 -14.46 6.86
CA GLY A 21 -4.78 -13.75 8.13
C GLY A 21 -3.43 -13.35 8.71
N THR A 22 -2.41 -14.22 8.61
CA THR A 22 -1.07 -13.96 9.14
C THR A 22 -0.36 -12.84 8.41
N VAL A 23 -0.36 -12.84 7.08
CA VAL A 23 0.30 -11.76 6.32
C VAL A 23 -0.39 -10.42 6.53
N CYS A 24 -1.72 -10.40 6.58
CA CYS A 24 -2.49 -9.18 6.87
C CYS A 24 -2.26 -8.68 8.29
N LEU A 25 -2.12 -9.56 9.29
CA LEU A 25 -1.89 -9.15 10.68
C LEU A 25 -0.45 -8.66 10.91
N LEU A 26 0.53 -9.28 10.27
CA LEU A 26 1.95 -9.05 10.56
C LEU A 26 2.63 -8.04 9.63
N HIS A 27 2.01 -7.62 8.52
CA HIS A 27 2.67 -6.75 7.53
C HIS A 27 3.31 -5.49 8.16
N ASP A 28 2.64 -4.89 9.13
CA ASP A 28 3.07 -3.64 9.79
C ASP A 28 3.70 -3.89 11.19
N ILE A 29 4.12 -5.11 11.53
CA ILE A 29 4.65 -5.43 12.87
C ILE A 29 5.85 -4.55 13.28
N GLY A 30 6.65 -4.09 12.31
CA GLY A 30 7.76 -3.18 12.58
C GLY A 30 7.33 -1.81 13.15
N ARG A 31 6.05 -1.41 12.97
CA ARG A 31 5.51 -0.15 13.51
C ARG A 31 5.51 -0.10 15.03
N PHE A 32 5.45 -1.23 15.72
CA PHE A 32 5.50 -1.26 17.19
C PHE A 32 6.84 -0.72 17.71
N ASP A 33 7.96 -1.12 17.11
CA ASP A 33 9.28 -0.58 17.45
C ASP A 33 9.43 0.87 16.98
N GLN A 34 8.94 1.18 15.77
CA GLN A 34 8.97 2.54 15.25
C GLN A 34 8.19 3.53 16.14
N ALA A 35 7.08 3.10 16.75
CA ALA A 35 6.29 3.92 17.66
C ALA A 35 7.12 4.43 18.85
N LEU A 36 8.11 3.66 19.30
CA LEU A 36 9.03 4.05 20.38
C LEU A 36 9.94 5.23 19.97
N LEU A 37 10.09 5.49 18.67
CA LEU A 37 10.83 6.63 18.11
C LEU A 37 9.96 7.90 18.04
N GLY A 38 8.67 7.83 18.38
CA GLY A 38 7.75 8.97 18.46
C GLY A 38 7.21 9.48 17.12
N SER A 39 7.38 8.72 16.03
CA SER A 39 6.87 9.06 14.69
C SER A 39 6.70 7.81 13.85
N PHE A 40 5.66 7.75 13.01
CA PHE A 40 5.44 6.66 12.04
C PHE A 40 6.01 6.97 10.64
N SER A 41 6.72 8.08 10.47
CA SER A 41 7.41 8.37 9.22
C SER A 41 8.79 7.72 9.20
N ASP A 42 8.97 6.73 8.32
CA ASP A 42 10.24 6.03 8.11
C ASP A 42 11.40 6.97 7.81
N ILE A 43 11.13 8.03 7.03
CA ILE A 43 12.10 9.07 6.70
C ILE A 43 12.50 9.85 7.94
N LYS A 44 11.52 10.31 8.74
CA LYS A 44 11.80 11.09 9.96
C LYS A 44 12.54 10.27 11.01
N THR A 45 12.26 8.97 11.11
CA THR A 45 12.89 8.08 12.09
C THR A 45 14.14 7.37 11.58
N GLY A 46 14.40 7.37 10.27
CA GLY A 46 15.43 6.53 9.65
C GLY A 46 15.17 5.02 9.84
N PHE A 47 13.91 4.62 9.99
CA PHE A 47 13.50 3.26 10.34
C PHE A 47 12.58 2.69 9.25
N ASP A 48 13.09 1.74 8.46
CA ASP A 48 12.29 0.99 7.47
C ASP A 48 11.45 -0.06 8.21
N HIS A 49 10.17 0.23 8.42
CA HIS A 49 9.27 -0.63 9.20
C HIS A 49 9.06 -2.00 8.55
N ALA A 50 9.04 -2.08 7.22
CA ALA A 50 8.86 -3.32 6.48
C ALA A 50 10.10 -4.21 6.59
N LEU A 51 11.30 -3.62 6.45
CA LEU A 51 12.56 -4.33 6.68
C LEU A 51 12.66 -4.86 8.10
N MET A 52 12.46 -4.00 9.10
CA MET A 52 12.60 -4.37 10.50
C MET A 52 11.55 -5.41 10.91
N GLY A 53 10.30 -5.23 10.49
CA GLY A 53 9.23 -6.21 10.72
C GLY A 53 9.54 -7.57 10.07
N SER A 54 10.11 -7.58 8.86
CA SER A 54 10.47 -8.84 8.19
C SER A 54 11.58 -9.60 8.92
N GLU A 55 12.57 -8.90 9.48
CA GLU A 55 13.61 -9.51 10.30
C GLU A 55 13.06 -10.01 11.64
N MET A 56 12.07 -9.33 12.25
CA MET A 56 11.37 -9.85 13.44
C MET A 56 10.70 -11.20 13.14
N VAL A 57 9.91 -11.28 12.06
CA VAL A 57 9.24 -12.53 11.69
C VAL A 57 10.24 -13.63 11.35
N LYS A 58 11.31 -13.29 10.62
CA LYS A 58 12.35 -14.25 10.22
C LYS A 58 13.07 -14.85 11.42
N ASN A 59 13.43 -14.02 12.40
CA ASN A 59 14.23 -14.43 13.57
C ASN A 59 13.40 -15.04 14.70
N HIS A 60 12.07 -14.94 14.65
CA HIS A 60 11.18 -15.55 15.63
C HIS A 60 10.69 -16.93 15.17
N GLU A 61 10.69 -17.90 16.09
CA GLU A 61 10.17 -19.24 15.81
C GLU A 61 8.67 -19.30 16.13
N PHE A 62 7.85 -19.56 15.12
CA PHE A 62 6.40 -19.70 15.23
C PHE A 62 6.04 -21.18 15.06
N MET A 63 6.03 -21.94 16.16
CA MET A 63 5.77 -23.39 16.13
C MET A 63 4.41 -23.72 15.50
N GLU A 64 3.44 -22.82 15.66
CA GLU A 64 2.08 -22.95 15.16
C GLU A 64 2.00 -22.84 13.63
N PHE A 65 2.96 -22.16 12.98
CA PHE A 65 2.93 -21.96 11.52
C PHE A 65 2.96 -23.30 10.78
N GLU A 66 3.82 -24.22 11.21
CA GLU A 66 3.90 -25.56 10.60
C GLU A 66 2.61 -26.34 10.81
N VAL A 67 1.98 -26.22 11.98
CA VAL A 67 0.75 -26.95 12.34
C VAL A 67 -0.42 -26.58 11.43
N VAL A 68 -0.52 -25.30 11.04
CA VAL A 68 -1.61 -24.78 10.20
C VAL A 68 -1.21 -24.55 8.73
N GLY A 69 -0.02 -25.01 8.34
CA GLY A 69 0.45 -24.93 6.96
C GLY A 69 0.82 -23.52 6.48
N ILE A 70 1.21 -22.62 7.39
CA ILE A 70 1.75 -21.31 7.04
C ILE A 70 3.18 -21.46 6.53
N ASN A 71 3.45 -20.87 5.36
CA ASN A 71 4.79 -20.73 4.81
C ASN A 71 5.46 -19.46 5.38
N LYS A 72 6.35 -19.65 6.37
CA LYS A 72 7.11 -18.55 7.00
C LYS A 72 7.89 -17.70 6.00
N LYS A 73 8.46 -18.28 4.93
CA LYS A 73 9.19 -17.50 3.92
C LYS A 73 8.27 -16.52 3.18
N SER A 74 7.08 -17.00 2.81
CA SER A 74 6.04 -16.17 2.20
C SER A 74 5.57 -15.05 3.14
N VAL A 75 5.46 -15.32 4.45
CA VAL A 75 5.16 -14.26 5.44
C VAL A 75 6.27 -13.22 5.48
N VAL A 76 7.53 -13.63 5.59
CA VAL A 76 8.69 -12.71 5.62
C VAL A 76 8.73 -11.86 4.36
N GLU A 77 8.51 -12.46 3.19
CA GLU A 77 8.48 -11.76 1.91
C GLU A 77 7.32 -10.75 1.82
N SER A 78 6.13 -11.14 2.26
CA SER A 78 4.96 -10.27 2.33
C SER A 78 5.22 -9.06 3.23
N VAL A 79 5.76 -9.27 4.43
CA VAL A 79 6.11 -8.19 5.36
C VAL A 79 7.20 -7.30 4.77
N ARG A 80 8.27 -7.88 4.19
CA ARG A 80 9.41 -7.11 3.66
C ARG A 80 9.02 -6.16 2.54
N HIS A 81 8.07 -6.57 1.71
CA HIS A 81 7.76 -5.91 0.45
C HIS A 81 6.40 -5.23 0.41
N HIS A 82 5.57 -5.24 1.45
CA HIS A 82 4.24 -4.63 1.40
C HIS A 82 4.27 -3.13 1.04
N SER A 83 5.22 -2.36 1.59
CA SER A 83 5.36 -0.91 1.35
C SER A 83 6.47 -0.53 0.37
N ALA A 84 7.12 -1.51 -0.27
CA ALA A 84 8.17 -1.24 -1.27
C ALA A 84 7.58 -0.53 -2.50
N PHE A 85 8.37 0.36 -3.12
CA PHE A 85 7.93 1.07 -4.32
C PHE A 85 7.48 0.12 -5.42
N SER A 86 8.22 -0.97 -5.66
CA SER A 86 7.78 -2.06 -6.54
C SER A 86 8.14 -3.42 -5.94
N TYR A 87 7.39 -4.44 -6.36
CA TYR A 87 7.67 -5.84 -6.03
C TYR A 87 7.80 -6.62 -7.33
N GLN A 88 8.87 -7.41 -7.47
CA GLN A 88 9.18 -8.16 -8.70
C GLN A 88 9.10 -9.68 -8.49
N GLY A 89 8.74 -10.12 -7.29
CA GLY A 89 8.53 -11.53 -7.00
C GLY A 89 7.16 -12.03 -7.45
N ASP A 90 6.94 -13.32 -7.26
CA ASP A 90 5.73 -14.02 -7.70
C ASP A 90 4.86 -14.52 -6.54
N ASP A 91 5.27 -14.30 -5.27
CA ASP A 91 4.51 -14.74 -4.10
C ASP A 91 3.14 -14.05 -4.05
N VAL A 92 2.09 -14.88 -4.07
CA VAL A 92 0.70 -14.43 -4.15
C VAL A 92 0.24 -13.75 -2.85
N TYR A 93 0.80 -14.11 -1.70
CA TYR A 93 0.47 -13.49 -0.41
C TYR A 93 1.16 -12.14 -0.26
N ALA A 94 2.37 -11.98 -0.82
CA ALA A 94 3.03 -10.68 -0.88
C ALA A 94 2.23 -9.71 -1.76
N LYS A 95 1.79 -10.16 -2.93
CA LYS A 95 0.87 -9.40 -3.81
C LYS A 95 -0.44 -9.06 -3.11
N LEU A 96 -1.03 -10.01 -2.37
CA LEU A 96 -2.29 -9.80 -1.64
C LEU A 96 -2.13 -8.73 -0.57
N THR A 97 -1.04 -8.80 0.19
CA THR A 97 -0.74 -7.85 1.26
C THR A 97 -0.58 -6.44 0.69
N ARG A 98 0.14 -6.28 -0.43
CA ARG A 98 0.29 -4.99 -1.13
C ARG A 98 -1.04 -4.40 -1.55
N ASP A 99 -1.88 -5.20 -2.19
CA ASP A 99 -3.21 -4.76 -2.65
C ASP A 99 -4.12 -4.40 -1.48
N ALA A 100 -4.18 -5.25 -0.45
CA ALA A 100 -5.01 -5.05 0.72
C ALA A 100 -4.62 -3.78 1.50
N ASP A 101 -3.32 -3.57 1.74
CA ASP A 101 -2.79 -2.40 2.42
C ASP A 101 -3.07 -1.12 1.64
N LYS A 102 -2.73 -1.10 0.33
CA LYS A 102 -3.04 0.05 -0.53
C LYS A 102 -4.52 0.38 -0.57
N LEU A 103 -5.38 -0.62 -0.73
CA LEU A 103 -6.82 -0.37 -0.76
C LEU A 103 -7.34 0.16 0.57
N ALA A 104 -6.80 -0.33 1.70
CA ALA A 104 -7.11 0.22 3.02
C ALA A 104 -6.67 1.69 3.13
N LEU A 105 -5.45 2.01 2.72
CA LEU A 105 -4.92 3.38 2.70
C LEU A 105 -5.75 4.28 1.79
N LEU A 106 -6.05 3.86 0.56
CA LEU A 106 -6.85 4.58 -0.43
C LEU A 106 -8.24 4.96 0.12
N ARG A 107 -8.88 4.09 0.89
CA ARG A 107 -10.16 4.38 1.56
C ARG A 107 -10.05 5.44 2.66
N THR A 108 -8.87 5.60 3.25
CA THR A 108 -8.59 6.59 4.31
C THR A 108 -7.91 7.86 3.80
N MET A 109 -7.65 7.95 2.48
CA MET A 109 -6.98 9.11 1.90
C MET A 109 -7.74 10.43 2.04
N PRO A 110 -9.09 10.48 2.02
CA PRO A 110 -9.80 11.72 2.31
C PRO A 110 -9.42 12.30 3.69
N GLU A 111 -9.34 11.45 4.71
CA GLU A 111 -8.93 11.83 6.06
C GLU A 111 -7.44 12.21 6.11
N ILE A 112 -6.57 11.44 5.44
CA ILE A 112 -5.14 11.73 5.37
C ILE A 112 -4.89 13.08 4.69
N LEU A 113 -5.56 13.34 3.57
CA LEU A 113 -5.45 14.58 2.81
C LEU A 113 -5.90 15.77 3.63
N ALA A 114 -6.98 15.64 4.42
CA ALA A 114 -7.47 16.70 5.29
C ALA A 114 -6.44 17.13 6.36
N VAL A 115 -5.57 16.22 6.79
CA VAL A 115 -4.50 16.51 7.77
C VAL A 115 -3.20 16.93 7.08
N LYS A 116 -2.88 16.35 5.92
CA LYS A 116 -1.62 16.59 5.20
C LYS A 116 -1.64 17.79 4.25
N VAL A 117 -2.81 18.38 3.97
CA VAL A 117 -2.92 19.47 2.99
C VAL A 117 -1.99 20.65 3.27
N GLU A 118 -1.67 20.92 4.54
CA GLU A 118 -0.75 21.99 4.92
C GLU A 118 0.73 21.67 4.63
N GLU A 119 1.08 20.39 4.44
CA GLU A 119 2.45 19.96 4.14
C GLU A 119 2.83 20.18 2.66
N TYR A 120 1.85 20.32 1.76
CA TYR A 120 2.08 20.40 0.32
C TYR A 120 1.55 21.70 -0.29
N SER A 121 2.28 22.21 -1.27
CA SER A 121 1.82 23.37 -2.05
C SER A 121 0.55 23.02 -2.82
N ASN A 122 -0.44 23.93 -2.83
CA ASN A 122 -1.63 23.81 -3.68
C ASN A 122 -1.36 24.27 -5.13
N ASN A 123 -0.16 24.77 -5.43
CA ASN A 123 0.14 25.38 -6.71
C ASN A 123 0.68 24.36 -7.73
N GLY A 124 -0.17 24.00 -8.70
CA GLY A 124 0.23 23.24 -9.88
C GLY A 124 0.52 21.77 -9.63
N VAL A 125 1.08 21.14 -10.66
CA VAL A 125 1.58 19.77 -10.68
C VAL A 125 2.98 19.79 -11.29
N THR A 126 3.87 18.93 -10.79
CA THR A 126 5.21 18.78 -11.36
C THR A 126 5.17 18.01 -12.68
N GLU A 127 6.14 18.28 -13.56
CA GLU A 127 6.25 17.55 -14.83
C GLU A 127 6.61 16.08 -14.60
N GLU A 128 7.37 15.78 -13.55
CA GLU A 128 7.76 14.45 -13.14
C GLU A 128 6.55 13.61 -12.75
N ALA A 129 5.71 14.10 -11.83
CA ALA A 129 4.51 13.39 -11.39
C ALA A 129 3.50 13.23 -12.54
N LEU A 130 3.31 14.30 -13.33
CA LEU A 130 2.40 14.27 -14.47
C LEU A 130 2.84 13.26 -15.54
N ARG A 131 4.14 13.19 -15.83
CA ARG A 131 4.70 12.23 -16.79
C ARG A 131 4.56 10.80 -16.31
N ALA A 132 4.87 10.52 -15.04
CA ALA A 132 4.73 9.19 -14.46
C ALA A 132 3.28 8.71 -14.51
N TYR A 133 2.33 9.55 -14.09
CA TYR A 133 0.91 9.22 -14.13
C TYR A 133 0.43 8.94 -15.56
N LYS A 134 0.77 9.81 -16.53
CA LYS A 134 0.41 9.62 -17.95
C LYS A 134 1.05 8.38 -18.58
N ALA A 135 2.20 7.94 -18.08
CA ALA A 135 2.84 6.70 -18.49
C ALA A 135 2.20 5.45 -17.86
N GLY A 136 1.23 5.61 -16.96
CA GLY A 136 0.63 4.51 -16.20
C GLY A 136 1.61 3.90 -15.20
N THR A 137 2.48 4.70 -14.58
CA THR A 137 3.41 4.23 -13.55
C THR A 137 3.25 5.01 -12.25
N MET A 138 3.74 4.44 -11.15
CA MET A 138 3.74 5.13 -9.85
C MET A 138 4.70 6.34 -9.83
N VAL A 139 4.32 7.36 -9.05
CA VAL A 139 5.16 8.52 -8.72
C VAL A 139 6.04 8.18 -7.51
N ARG A 140 7.33 8.53 -7.54
CA ARG A 140 8.22 8.29 -6.40
C ARG A 140 7.93 9.29 -5.29
N ASN A 141 8.06 8.86 -4.04
CA ASN A 141 7.81 9.72 -2.89
C ASN A 141 8.68 10.99 -2.87
N GLU A 142 9.91 10.91 -3.39
CA GLU A 142 10.85 12.04 -3.50
C GLU A 142 10.42 13.10 -4.53
N ASP A 143 9.54 12.74 -5.48
CA ASP A 143 9.03 13.62 -6.53
C ASP A 143 7.71 14.32 -6.12
N ILE A 144 7.15 14.02 -4.93
CA ILE A 144 5.88 14.58 -4.46
C ILE A 144 6.12 15.94 -3.79
N ASN A 145 5.74 17.02 -4.47
CA ASN A 145 5.99 18.40 -4.01
C ASN A 145 4.70 19.22 -3.80
N THR A 146 3.64 18.86 -4.53
CA THR A 146 2.35 19.55 -4.53
C THR A 146 1.22 18.61 -4.12
N LYS A 147 0.07 19.19 -3.74
CA LYS A 147 -1.15 18.41 -3.48
C LYS A 147 -1.57 17.60 -4.71
N ALA A 148 -1.37 18.14 -5.91
CA ALA A 148 -1.65 17.43 -7.15
C ALA A 148 -0.71 16.23 -7.34
N ASP A 149 0.61 16.38 -7.09
CA ASP A 149 1.56 15.26 -7.19
C ASP A 149 1.17 14.13 -6.23
N LEU A 150 0.72 14.46 -5.01
CA LEU A 150 0.29 13.48 -4.02
C LEU A 150 -0.93 12.69 -4.50
N LEU A 151 -1.93 13.38 -5.04
CA LEU A 151 -3.12 12.74 -5.61
C LEU A 151 -2.77 11.87 -6.83
N LEU A 152 -1.88 12.34 -7.71
CA LEU A 152 -1.39 11.54 -8.84
C LEU A 152 -0.57 10.33 -8.39
N ALA A 153 0.19 10.45 -7.31
CA ALA A 153 0.91 9.33 -6.71
C ALA A 153 -0.05 8.24 -6.21
N TRP A 154 -1.12 8.63 -5.50
CA TRP A 154 -2.15 7.71 -5.03
C TRP A 154 -2.97 7.09 -6.17
N LEU A 155 -3.37 7.89 -7.17
CA LEU A 155 -4.02 7.38 -8.37
C LEU A 155 -3.11 6.39 -9.13
N GLY A 156 -1.81 6.69 -9.21
CA GLY A 156 -0.82 5.85 -9.86
C GLY A 156 -0.61 4.48 -9.20
N TRP A 157 -1.07 4.26 -7.96
CA TRP A 157 -1.01 2.94 -7.34
C TRP A 157 -1.83 1.88 -8.08
N GLU A 158 -2.80 2.30 -8.89
CA GLU A 158 -3.55 1.42 -9.79
C GLU A 158 -2.62 0.59 -10.71
N SER A 159 -1.47 1.14 -11.13
CA SER A 159 -0.51 0.43 -11.98
C SER A 159 0.21 -0.73 -11.28
N ASP A 160 0.06 -0.86 -9.97
CA ASP A 160 0.70 -1.90 -9.15
C ASP A 160 -0.34 -2.75 -8.39
N PHE A 161 -1.62 -2.66 -8.75
CA PHE A 161 -2.61 -3.64 -8.29
C PHE A 161 -2.35 -5.01 -8.93
N ASN A 162 -2.49 -6.05 -8.12
CA ASN A 162 -2.21 -7.43 -8.49
C ASN A 162 -3.48 -8.23 -8.73
N PHE A 163 -4.61 -7.80 -8.16
CA PHE A 163 -5.88 -8.50 -8.24
C PHE A 163 -6.98 -7.61 -8.81
N SER A 164 -7.78 -8.19 -9.72
CA SER A 164 -8.89 -7.51 -10.40
C SER A 164 -9.94 -6.96 -9.42
N LYS A 165 -10.06 -7.62 -8.26
CA LYS A 165 -10.96 -7.19 -7.19
C LYS A 165 -10.55 -5.85 -6.58
N THR A 166 -9.25 -5.62 -6.41
CA THR A 166 -8.69 -4.36 -5.89
C THR A 166 -9.04 -3.20 -6.81
N GLU A 167 -8.80 -3.36 -8.12
CA GLU A 167 -9.15 -2.39 -9.15
C GLU A 167 -10.67 -2.13 -9.17
N SER A 168 -11.47 -3.20 -9.13
CA SER A 168 -12.93 -3.09 -9.09
C SER A 168 -13.41 -2.27 -7.90
N CYS A 169 -12.82 -2.45 -6.72
CA CYS A 169 -13.13 -1.69 -5.52
C CYS A 169 -12.70 -0.22 -5.63
N PHE A 170 -11.50 0.03 -6.15
CA PHE A 170 -11.00 1.39 -6.38
C PHE A 170 -11.95 2.23 -7.25
N VAL A 171 -12.60 1.61 -8.24
CA VAL A 171 -13.61 2.25 -9.09
C VAL A 171 -14.99 2.28 -8.43
N SER A 172 -15.51 1.11 -8.02
CA SER A 172 -16.91 0.96 -7.59
C SER A 172 -17.23 1.63 -6.25
N GLU A 173 -16.23 1.88 -5.41
CA GLU A 173 -16.37 2.63 -4.16
C GLU A 173 -16.26 4.16 -4.37
N GLY A 174 -16.05 4.62 -5.61
CA GLY A 174 -15.93 6.04 -5.95
C GLY A 174 -14.58 6.66 -5.55
N ILE A 175 -13.60 5.86 -5.10
CA ILE A 175 -12.29 6.36 -4.66
C ILE A 175 -11.55 7.03 -5.82
N LYS A 176 -11.47 6.35 -6.98
CA LYS A 176 -10.84 6.88 -8.18
C LYS A 176 -11.53 8.16 -8.67
N GLU A 177 -12.86 8.15 -8.70
CA GLU A 177 -13.67 9.31 -9.12
C GLU A 177 -13.43 10.52 -8.20
N TRP A 178 -13.43 10.31 -6.89
CA TRP A 178 -13.13 11.35 -5.92
C TRP A 178 -11.74 11.96 -6.13
N MET A 179 -10.69 11.13 -6.25
CA MET A 179 -9.33 11.63 -6.48
C MET A 179 -9.20 12.40 -7.79
N MET A 180 -9.81 11.91 -8.88
CA MET A 180 -9.84 12.64 -10.16
C MET A 180 -10.55 14.00 -10.04
N GLY A 181 -11.63 14.06 -9.25
CA GLY A 181 -12.32 15.32 -8.92
C GLY A 181 -11.43 16.30 -8.16
N GLU A 182 -10.69 15.83 -7.14
CA GLU A 182 -9.74 16.67 -6.39
C GLU A 182 -8.61 17.21 -7.29
N VAL A 183 -8.08 16.39 -8.21
CA VAL A 183 -7.07 16.81 -9.19
C VAL A 183 -7.63 17.88 -10.13
N ALA A 184 -8.87 17.72 -10.61
CA ALA A 184 -9.53 18.70 -11.47
C ALA A 184 -9.78 20.04 -10.76
N LEU A 185 -10.14 20.02 -9.47
CA LEU A 185 -10.29 21.23 -8.65
C LEU A 185 -8.99 22.02 -8.48
N LEU A 186 -7.84 21.34 -8.58
CA LEU A 186 -6.51 21.97 -8.59
C LEU A 186 -6.11 22.51 -9.98
N GLY A 187 -7.01 22.42 -10.98
CA GLY A 187 -6.76 22.90 -12.34
C GLY A 187 -5.83 22.01 -13.16
N VAL A 188 -5.60 20.77 -12.73
CA VAL A 188 -4.73 19.82 -13.40
C VAL A 188 -5.57 18.94 -14.33
N MET A 189 -5.21 18.92 -15.61
CA MET A 189 -5.86 18.07 -16.62
C MET A 189 -5.01 16.83 -16.87
N VAL A 190 -5.58 15.66 -16.56
CA VAL A 190 -4.95 14.34 -16.73
C VAL A 190 -5.84 13.39 -17.50
#